data_AF-U2QQE8-F1
#
_entry.id   AF-U2QQE8-F1
#
_cell.length_a   1.000
_cell.length_b   1.000
_cell.length_c   1.000
_cell.angle_alpha   90.00
_cell.angle_beta   90.00
_cell.angle_gamma   90.00
#
_symmetry.space_group_name_H-M   'P 1'
#
loop_
_entity.id
_entity.type
_entity.pdbx_description
1 polymer ?
#
loop_
_entity_poly.entity_id
_entity_poly.type
_entity_poly.pdbx_seq_one_letter_code
_entity_poly.pdbx_strand_id
1 'polypeptide(L)'
;MKKTKVFLSFCLSIVLLFSSFIGNIKQINANTDNGVTPVTADKVYQKTKYYKEGPLGIMGGFHLVGFNSVETKAHTNGNILTDTLKYQSNFGTNEIEEVSYIRKLQNPVSGFKSTSNNQSILVVGQEITVTTADNGQAWALNGQKADFPRKSNNPNGLWQDTPSTKFINIESEKQKAIAINKKLRQYGDLNAKGYFGDQNNQYVEISNPSGLNVYNLKADGNYNGYNVDAKGFEKGKNGTLIFNVDLKGKTSFTMPGSLIKYKDGTTAPIAEVTTWQDGNTIWNFYDSSQPDGQYRGKINNSRAVTGIILAPFATVDLTQNFNGTTIANDIIVTAESHRTDFTGKTLEPTEISVKVTKKWEGQKLDKVKVRLLADGKPTDKVVELRESNGWSHTFSNLTKTNSSGKIIQYSVDEENTPGYTKEISGDATNGFVIKNTKKGTEKVNIVGTKTWDDNNNQDGKRPTKIKVKLLADGKEVASKEVTEQDGWKYSFDNLDKYKDGKEIKYTIDEEVVAGYTKEINGYNLTNKLLPPPPTPEQKEVQFSKVNLGGKEIAGAKIQILKD
;
A
#
# COMPACT_ATOMS: atom_id res chain seq x y z
N MET A 1 18.68 -68.87 5.23
CA MET A 1 19.64 -67.80 4.87
C MET A 1 18.90 -66.67 4.17
N LYS A 2 19.14 -65.42 4.61
CA LYS A 2 19.21 -64.16 3.82
C LYS A 2 18.08 -63.87 2.79
N LYS A 3 17.24 -62.83 3.07
CA LYS A 3 17.33 -61.42 2.56
C LYS A 3 16.72 -61.30 1.14
N THR A 4 15.85 -60.36 0.74
CA THR A 4 15.58 -58.97 1.12
C THR A 4 14.32 -58.41 0.38
N LYS A 5 13.49 -57.66 1.12
CA LYS A 5 12.65 -56.45 0.85
C LYS A 5 11.67 -56.26 -0.34
N VAL A 6 10.42 -55.95 0.09
CA VAL A 6 9.54 -54.78 -0.18
C VAL A 6 8.87 -54.63 -1.55
N PHE A 7 7.53 -54.58 -1.55
CA PHE A 7 6.76 -53.53 -2.23
C PHE A 7 5.49 -53.16 -1.43
N LEU A 8 5.21 -51.85 -1.43
CA LEU A 8 4.17 -51.13 -0.72
C LEU A 8 2.93 -51.00 -1.64
N SER A 9 1.72 -51.25 -1.16
CA SER A 9 0.49 -50.73 -1.76
C SER A 9 -0.60 -50.67 -0.69
N PHE A 10 -1.05 -49.45 -0.38
CA PHE A 10 -2.17 -49.18 0.53
C PHE A 10 -3.32 -48.62 -0.30
N CYS A 11 -4.44 -49.35 -0.32
CA CYS A 11 -5.71 -48.94 -0.89
C CYS A 11 -6.41 -47.93 0.04
N LEU A 12 -6.89 -46.83 -0.52
CA LEU A 12 -7.69 -45.81 0.16
C LEU A 12 -9.17 -46.22 0.17
N SER A 13 -9.81 -46.13 1.34
CA SER A 13 -11.19 -46.55 1.58
C SER A 13 -12.09 -45.37 1.98
N ILE A 14 -13.34 -45.48 1.53
CA ILE A 14 -14.60 -45.08 2.20
C ILE A 14 -15.11 -43.63 2.03
N VAL A 15 -16.22 -43.56 1.29
CA VAL A 15 -17.28 -42.55 1.26
C VAL A 15 -18.14 -42.70 2.52
N LEU A 16 -18.45 -41.61 3.24
CA LEU A 16 -19.52 -41.57 4.25
C LEU A 16 -20.25 -40.22 4.25
N LEU A 17 -21.48 -40.28 3.74
CA LEU A 17 -22.74 -39.62 4.09
C LEU A 17 -22.71 -38.37 5.00
N PHE A 18 -23.24 -37.27 4.44
CA PHE A 18 -23.79 -36.12 5.16
C PHE A 18 -25.15 -36.49 5.79
N SER A 19 -25.24 -36.44 7.12
CA SER A 19 -26.51 -36.21 7.82
C SER A 19 -26.28 -35.51 9.18
N SER A 20 -27.04 -34.43 9.37
CA SER A 20 -27.51 -33.86 10.65
C SER A 20 -26.57 -33.85 11.86
N PHE A 21 -25.95 -32.70 12.12
CA PHE A 21 -25.63 -32.27 13.49
C PHE A 21 -26.15 -30.83 13.70
N ILE A 22 -27.48 -30.70 13.84
CA ILE A 22 -28.06 -29.57 14.57
C ILE A 22 -27.93 -29.95 16.05
N GLY A 23 -26.78 -29.64 16.64
CA GLY A 23 -26.57 -29.73 18.07
C GLY A 23 -26.93 -28.39 18.72
N ASN A 24 -28.16 -28.25 19.22
CA ASN A 24 -28.49 -27.25 20.23
C ASN A 24 -27.54 -27.45 21.42
N ILE A 25 -26.69 -26.46 21.72
CA ILE A 25 -25.90 -26.45 22.95
C ILE A 25 -26.88 -26.17 24.10
N LYS A 26 -27.34 -27.24 24.75
CA LYS A 26 -28.01 -27.20 26.06
C LYS A 26 -27.03 -26.67 27.11
N GLN A 27 -27.50 -25.70 27.90
CA GLN A 27 -27.04 -25.28 29.23
C GLN A 27 -25.57 -25.56 29.58
N ILE A 28 -24.73 -24.53 29.50
CA ILE A 28 -23.47 -24.50 30.24
C ILE A 28 -23.84 -24.20 31.69
N ASN A 29 -23.69 -25.19 32.58
CA ASN A 29 -23.91 -24.99 34.02
C ASN A 29 -22.93 -23.93 34.54
N ALA A 30 -23.44 -22.86 35.17
CA ALA A 30 -22.65 -21.88 35.90
C ALA A 30 -21.80 -22.61 36.96
N ASN A 31 -20.47 -22.62 36.79
CA ASN A 31 -19.59 -23.54 37.51
C ASN A 31 -18.55 -22.81 38.37
N THR A 32 -18.98 -21.77 39.08
CA THR A 32 -18.22 -21.08 40.13
C THR A 32 -19.17 -20.73 41.28
N ASP A 33 -18.67 -20.60 42.51
CA ASP A 33 -19.48 -20.25 43.70
C ASP A 33 -20.30 -18.96 43.50
N ASN A 34 -19.83 -18.08 42.63
CA ASN A 34 -20.47 -16.80 42.32
C ASN A 34 -21.51 -16.89 41.19
N GLY A 35 -21.71 -18.05 40.56
CA GLY A 35 -22.65 -18.27 39.46
C GLY A 35 -22.19 -17.68 38.12
N VAL A 36 -20.87 -17.56 37.91
CA VAL A 36 -20.28 -17.09 36.64
C VAL A 36 -19.97 -18.30 35.75
N THR A 37 -20.26 -18.17 34.46
CA THR A 37 -19.95 -19.21 33.46
C THR A 37 -18.52 -19.06 32.94
N PRO A 38 -17.62 -20.04 33.17
CA PRO A 38 -16.26 -19.95 32.66
C PRO A 38 -16.20 -20.23 31.15
N VAL A 39 -15.37 -19.48 30.43
CA VAL A 39 -15.05 -19.71 29.02
C VAL A 39 -13.98 -20.80 28.93
N THR A 40 -14.41 -22.03 28.60
CA THR A 40 -13.58 -23.24 28.72
C THR A 40 -13.12 -23.85 27.40
N ALA A 41 -13.58 -23.33 26.25
CA ALA A 41 -13.25 -23.89 24.94
C ALA A 41 -12.77 -22.80 23.97
N ASP A 42 -12.00 -23.17 22.96
CA ASP A 42 -11.65 -22.21 21.91
C ASP A 42 -12.85 -21.86 21.02
N LYS A 43 -12.82 -20.65 20.48
CA LYS A 43 -13.82 -20.12 19.52
C LYS A 43 -15.25 -20.21 20.07
N VAL A 44 -15.45 -19.90 21.35
CA VAL A 44 -16.76 -19.99 21.99
C VAL A 44 -17.77 -19.10 21.29
N TYR A 45 -17.40 -17.85 20.97
CA TYR A 45 -18.31 -16.92 20.31
C TYR A 45 -18.92 -17.51 19.04
N GLN A 46 -18.11 -18.15 18.18
CA GLN A 46 -18.58 -18.77 16.93
C GLN A 46 -19.55 -19.95 17.14
N LYS A 47 -19.59 -20.52 18.35
CA LYS A 47 -20.51 -21.59 18.73
C LYS A 47 -21.80 -21.06 19.37
N THR A 48 -21.88 -19.75 19.63
CA THR A 48 -23.09 -19.10 20.17
C THR A 48 -24.07 -18.76 19.06
N LYS A 49 -25.35 -18.61 19.41
CA LYS A 49 -26.39 -18.13 18.48
C LYS A 49 -26.20 -16.68 18.02
N TYR A 50 -25.32 -15.91 18.68
CA TYR A 50 -25.04 -14.52 18.31
C TYR A 50 -24.06 -14.42 17.15
N TYR A 51 -23.30 -15.47 16.86
CA TYR A 51 -22.38 -15.48 15.73
C TYR A 51 -23.16 -15.59 14.42
N LYS A 52 -22.94 -14.60 13.56
CA LYS A 52 -23.37 -14.62 12.17
C LYS A 52 -22.12 -14.60 11.30
N GLU A 53 -21.99 -15.60 10.44
CA GLU A 53 -20.91 -15.58 9.46
C GLU A 53 -21.15 -14.46 8.44
N GLY A 54 -20.10 -13.69 8.15
CA GLY A 54 -20.17 -12.55 7.26
C GLY A 54 -18.76 -12.04 6.93
N PRO A 55 -18.61 -11.14 5.96
CA PRO A 55 -17.30 -10.76 5.45
C PRO A 55 -16.50 -9.85 6.40
N LEU A 56 -17.13 -9.31 7.45
CA LEU A 56 -16.43 -8.65 8.57
C LEU A 56 -16.11 -9.62 9.73
N GLY A 57 -16.45 -10.91 9.60
CA GLY A 57 -16.29 -11.90 10.64
C GLY A 57 -17.04 -11.53 11.92
N ILE A 58 -16.40 -11.75 13.07
CA ILE A 58 -16.97 -11.47 14.39
C ILE A 58 -17.37 -9.99 14.52
N MET A 59 -16.55 -9.09 13.99
CA MET A 59 -16.71 -7.64 14.18
C MET A 59 -18.02 -7.10 13.61
N GLY A 60 -18.57 -7.73 12.57
CA GLY A 60 -19.83 -7.30 11.95
C GLY A 60 -21.07 -7.52 12.82
N GLY A 61 -20.95 -8.28 13.91
CA GLY A 61 -22.01 -8.53 14.90
C GLY A 61 -21.91 -7.67 16.17
N PHE A 62 -21.09 -6.62 16.16
CA PHE A 62 -20.93 -5.70 17.27
C PHE A 62 -21.18 -4.26 16.84
N HIS A 63 -21.85 -3.47 17.68
CA HIS A 63 -22.00 -2.04 17.44
C HIS A 63 -20.65 -1.32 17.54
N LEU A 64 -19.88 -1.57 18.61
CA LEU A 64 -18.57 -0.97 18.82
C LEU A 64 -17.51 -2.05 18.98
N VAL A 65 -16.45 -1.96 18.17
CA VAL A 65 -15.26 -2.80 18.23
C VAL A 65 -14.05 -1.90 18.46
N GLY A 66 -13.66 -1.72 19.72
CA GLY A 66 -12.50 -0.94 20.12
C GLY A 66 -11.34 -1.85 20.50
N PHE A 67 -10.32 -1.96 19.66
CA PHE A 67 -9.20 -2.89 19.90
C PHE A 67 -8.37 -2.55 21.13
N ASN A 68 -8.32 -1.27 21.51
CA ASN A 68 -7.68 -0.79 22.73
C ASN A 68 -8.72 -0.30 23.75
N SER A 69 -9.60 0.62 23.35
CA SER A 69 -10.62 1.11 24.28
C SER A 69 -11.93 1.58 23.64
N VAL A 70 -13.00 1.53 24.43
CA VAL A 70 -14.29 2.19 24.16
C VAL A 70 -14.66 3.03 25.37
N GLU A 71 -15.04 4.28 25.16
CA GLU A 71 -15.50 5.21 26.20
C GLU A 71 -16.94 5.65 25.94
N THR A 72 -17.87 5.34 26.86
CA THR A 72 -19.31 5.61 26.70
C THR A 72 -19.73 6.87 27.44
N LYS A 73 -19.58 8.07 26.86
CA LYS A 73 -19.98 9.35 27.51
C LYS A 73 -21.45 9.72 27.27
N ALA A 74 -22.10 9.05 26.33
CA ALA A 74 -23.50 9.25 25.96
C ALA A 74 -24.24 7.92 25.84
N HIS A 75 -25.54 7.98 25.57
CA HIS A 75 -26.38 6.79 25.35
C HIS A 75 -25.84 5.95 24.19
N THR A 76 -25.52 4.68 24.46
CA THR A 76 -24.92 3.74 23.50
C THR A 76 -25.86 2.54 23.30
N ASN A 77 -26.76 2.60 22.32
CA ASN A 77 -27.75 1.56 22.05
C ASN A 77 -27.18 0.42 21.21
N GLY A 78 -26.28 -0.38 21.80
CA GLY A 78 -25.66 -1.54 21.16
C GLY A 78 -24.60 -2.25 22.00
N ASN A 79 -24.28 -3.48 21.61
CA ASN A 79 -23.22 -4.28 22.22
C ASN A 79 -21.79 -3.81 21.91
N ILE A 80 -20.87 -4.16 22.80
CA ILE A 80 -19.47 -3.71 22.75
C ILE A 80 -18.52 -4.90 22.76
N LEU A 81 -17.50 -4.86 21.90
CA LEU A 81 -16.31 -5.70 21.91
C LEU A 81 -15.09 -4.80 22.16
N THR A 82 -14.45 -4.91 23.33
CA THR A 82 -13.25 -4.09 23.60
C THR A 82 -12.28 -4.69 24.61
N ASP A 83 -11.01 -4.28 24.50
CA ASP A 83 -10.00 -4.59 25.50
C ASP A 83 -10.27 -3.85 26.81
N THR A 84 -10.56 -2.54 26.73
CA THR A 84 -10.81 -1.71 27.91
C THR A 84 -12.06 -0.86 27.70
N LEU A 85 -13.09 -1.12 28.52
CA LEU A 85 -14.26 -0.25 28.60
C LEU A 85 -14.01 0.85 29.64
N LYS A 86 -14.07 2.10 29.21
CA LYS A 86 -14.12 3.30 30.06
C LYS A 86 -15.58 3.70 30.24
N TYR A 87 -16.19 3.22 31.31
CA TYR A 87 -17.64 3.32 31.48
C TYR A 87 -18.04 4.67 32.08
N GLN A 88 -18.93 5.41 31.40
CA GLN A 88 -19.57 6.63 31.94
C GLN A 88 -21.09 6.66 31.69
N SER A 89 -21.60 5.82 30.80
CA SER A 89 -23.00 5.71 30.42
C SER A 89 -23.34 4.26 30.08
N ASN A 90 -24.62 3.90 30.31
CA ASN A 90 -25.18 2.58 30.02
C ASN A 90 -25.06 2.25 28.53
N PHE A 91 -25.02 0.96 28.22
CA PHE A 91 -25.08 0.48 26.84
C PHE A 91 -25.93 -0.78 26.68
N GLY A 92 -26.32 -1.03 25.45
CA GLY A 92 -27.10 -2.18 25.00
C GLY A 92 -28.37 -1.78 24.26
N THR A 93 -28.90 -2.67 23.42
CA THR A 93 -30.11 -2.42 22.62
C THR A 93 -31.37 -2.96 23.31
N ASN A 94 -32.44 -2.17 23.29
CA ASN A 94 -33.74 -2.57 23.83
C ASN A 94 -34.33 -3.76 23.06
N GLU A 95 -34.91 -4.69 23.82
CA GLU A 95 -35.60 -5.88 23.31
C GLU A 95 -34.73 -6.88 22.53
N ILE A 96 -33.53 -6.52 22.10
CA ILE A 96 -32.60 -7.40 21.39
C ILE A 96 -31.77 -8.21 22.38
N GLU A 97 -31.73 -9.52 22.16
CA GLU A 97 -30.79 -10.39 22.85
C GLU A 97 -29.42 -10.31 22.19
N GLU A 98 -28.40 -9.91 22.95
CA GLU A 98 -27.06 -9.68 22.42
C GLU A 98 -25.96 -10.14 23.38
N VAL A 99 -24.73 -10.07 22.90
CA VAL A 99 -23.55 -10.36 23.70
C VAL A 99 -22.56 -9.21 23.60
N SER A 100 -22.06 -8.78 24.76
CA SER A 100 -20.94 -7.84 24.88
C SER A 100 -19.74 -8.55 25.49
N TYR A 101 -18.54 -8.17 25.07
CA TYR A 101 -17.30 -8.71 25.61
C TYR A 101 -16.32 -7.58 25.94
N ILE A 102 -15.99 -7.46 27.22
CA ILE A 102 -15.10 -6.42 27.76
C ILE A 102 -13.98 -7.09 28.55
N ARG A 103 -12.72 -6.91 28.16
CA ARG A 103 -11.62 -7.58 28.90
C ARG A 103 -11.32 -6.86 30.23
N LYS A 104 -11.27 -5.53 30.20
CA LYS A 104 -10.99 -4.67 31.36
C LYS A 104 -12.08 -3.61 31.51
N LEU A 105 -12.29 -3.20 32.76
CA LEU A 105 -13.24 -2.15 33.12
C LEU A 105 -12.53 -1.03 33.89
N GLN A 106 -12.56 0.17 33.34
CA GLN A 106 -12.09 1.41 33.94
C GLN A 106 -13.27 2.31 34.31
N ASN A 107 -13.11 3.05 35.40
CA ASN A 107 -14.16 3.89 35.99
C ASN A 107 -15.47 3.13 36.25
N PRO A 108 -15.45 1.97 36.95
CA PRO A 108 -16.70 1.32 37.30
C PRO A 108 -17.49 2.26 38.22
N VAL A 109 -18.61 2.79 37.74
CA VAL A 109 -19.55 3.57 38.55
C VAL A 109 -20.71 2.68 38.98
N SER A 110 -21.37 3.05 40.07
CA SER A 110 -22.61 2.42 40.50
C SER A 110 -23.66 2.47 39.39
N GLY A 111 -24.42 1.39 39.20
CA GLY A 111 -25.47 1.32 38.19
C GLY A 111 -24.97 0.89 36.81
N PHE A 112 -23.94 0.03 36.77
CA PHE A 112 -23.45 -0.54 35.52
C PHE A 112 -24.54 -1.36 34.81
N LYS A 113 -24.90 -0.96 33.59
CA LYS A 113 -25.88 -1.64 32.73
C LYS A 113 -25.29 -1.85 31.34
N SER A 114 -25.08 -3.11 30.99
CA SER A 114 -24.57 -3.53 29.68
C SER A 114 -25.64 -4.14 28.77
N THR A 115 -26.90 -4.14 29.21
CA THR A 115 -28.05 -4.64 28.47
C THR A 115 -29.35 -4.13 29.10
N SER A 116 -30.40 -4.01 28.30
CA SER A 116 -31.78 -3.86 28.76
C SER A 116 -32.61 -5.14 28.58
N ASN A 117 -32.12 -6.13 27.83
CA ASN A 117 -32.71 -7.46 27.71
C ASN A 117 -32.10 -8.44 28.73
N ASN A 118 -32.96 -9.15 29.48
CA ASN A 118 -32.54 -10.11 30.51
C ASN A 118 -31.79 -11.31 29.93
N GLN A 119 -32.01 -11.71 28.68
CA GLN A 119 -31.37 -12.87 28.07
C GLN A 119 -29.97 -12.57 27.51
N SER A 120 -29.58 -11.30 27.41
CA SER A 120 -28.26 -10.91 26.91
C SER A 120 -27.13 -11.38 27.82
N ILE A 121 -25.97 -11.59 27.23
CA ILE A 121 -24.77 -12.07 27.90
C ILE A 121 -23.73 -10.97 27.98
N LEU A 122 -23.18 -10.74 29.17
CA LEU A 122 -21.94 -10.02 29.34
C LEU A 122 -20.80 -11.02 29.53
N VAL A 123 -19.76 -10.88 28.72
CA VAL A 123 -18.51 -11.63 28.89
C VAL A 123 -17.44 -10.67 29.38
N VAL A 124 -16.74 -11.05 30.45
CA VAL A 124 -15.66 -10.24 31.04
C VAL A 124 -14.32 -10.94 30.98
N GLY A 125 -13.24 -10.16 30.92
CA GLY A 125 -11.88 -10.69 31.05
C GLY A 125 -11.56 -11.16 32.47
N GLN A 126 -10.43 -11.84 32.60
CA GLN A 126 -9.90 -12.29 33.89
C GLN A 126 -9.45 -11.15 34.79
N GLU A 127 -9.14 -10.01 34.18
CA GLU A 127 -8.68 -8.80 34.81
C GLU A 127 -9.79 -8.11 35.60
N ILE A 128 -11.05 -8.50 35.39
CA ILE A 128 -12.20 -8.00 36.14
C ILE A 128 -12.47 -8.96 37.30
N THR A 129 -12.38 -8.47 38.53
CA THR A 129 -12.76 -9.25 39.70
C THR A 129 -14.28 -9.36 39.76
N VAL A 130 -14.81 -10.58 39.82
CA VAL A 130 -16.26 -10.84 39.88
C VAL A 130 -16.64 -11.43 41.24
N THR A 131 -17.52 -10.72 41.94
CA THR A 131 -18.11 -11.15 43.22
C THR A 131 -19.63 -11.06 43.16
N THR A 132 -20.33 -11.37 44.25
CA THR A 132 -21.79 -11.19 44.37
C THR A 132 -22.14 -9.97 45.21
N ALA A 133 -23.26 -9.32 44.89
CA ALA A 133 -23.89 -8.23 45.63
C ALA A 133 -25.38 -8.52 45.86
N ASP A 134 -26.09 -7.65 46.58
CA ASP A 134 -27.53 -7.77 46.88
C ASP A 134 -27.93 -9.15 47.41
N ASN A 135 -27.26 -9.65 48.47
CA ASN A 135 -27.53 -10.98 49.04
C ASN A 135 -27.44 -12.12 47.99
N GLY A 136 -26.53 -12.00 47.02
CA GLY A 136 -26.33 -13.00 45.97
C GLY A 136 -27.21 -12.82 44.73
N GLN A 137 -28.06 -11.79 44.66
CA GLN A 137 -28.97 -11.54 43.55
C GLN A 137 -28.33 -10.76 42.38
N ALA A 138 -27.20 -10.09 42.62
CA ALA A 138 -26.47 -9.33 41.61
C ALA A 138 -24.98 -9.75 41.58
N TRP A 139 -24.31 -9.43 40.48
CA TRP A 139 -22.84 -9.49 40.42
C TRP A 139 -22.26 -8.13 40.76
N ALA A 140 -21.02 -8.13 41.26
CA ALA A 140 -20.20 -6.94 41.38
C ALA A 140 -18.89 -7.12 40.58
N LEU A 141 -18.61 -6.16 39.71
CA LEU A 141 -17.44 -6.10 38.84
C LEU A 141 -16.46 -5.07 39.41
N ASN A 142 -15.26 -5.51 39.79
CA ASN A 142 -14.28 -4.67 40.50
C ASN A 142 -14.88 -3.98 41.75
N GLY A 143 -15.71 -4.71 42.49
CA GLY A 143 -16.39 -4.22 43.70
C GLY A 143 -17.62 -3.34 43.46
N GLN A 144 -17.97 -3.03 42.21
CA GLN A 144 -19.13 -2.21 41.87
C GLN A 144 -20.28 -3.07 41.36
N LYS A 145 -21.48 -2.86 41.90
CA LYS A 145 -22.67 -3.62 41.50
C LYS A 145 -23.01 -3.40 40.01
N ALA A 146 -23.20 -4.51 39.31
CA ALA A 146 -23.84 -4.53 38.01
C ALA A 146 -25.36 -4.63 38.19
N ASP A 147 -26.08 -3.62 37.70
CA ASP A 147 -27.55 -3.64 37.65
C ASP A 147 -28.03 -4.61 36.56
N PHE A 148 -27.35 -4.61 35.41
CA PHE A 148 -27.60 -5.55 34.30
C PHE A 148 -26.28 -5.96 33.60
N PRO A 149 -26.08 -7.27 33.31
CA PRO A 149 -26.99 -8.38 33.56
C PRO A 149 -27.13 -8.69 35.05
N ARG A 150 -28.32 -9.15 35.47
CA ARG A 150 -28.63 -9.46 36.88
C ARG A 150 -28.75 -10.97 37.08
N LYS A 151 -28.02 -11.50 38.06
CA LYS A 151 -27.98 -12.95 38.37
C LYS A 151 -29.35 -13.54 38.66
N SER A 152 -30.24 -12.81 39.34
CA SER A 152 -31.62 -13.24 39.63
C SER A 152 -32.47 -13.47 38.37
N ASN A 153 -32.25 -12.67 37.32
CA ASN A 153 -33.04 -12.69 36.10
C ASN A 153 -32.46 -13.65 35.06
N ASN A 154 -31.13 -13.71 34.98
CA ASN A 154 -30.41 -14.58 34.08
C ASN A 154 -29.14 -15.07 34.79
N PRO A 155 -29.21 -16.22 35.51
CA PRO A 155 -28.08 -16.74 36.26
C PRO A 155 -26.89 -17.15 35.39
N ASN A 156 -27.10 -17.31 34.07
CA ASN A 156 -26.05 -17.62 33.09
C ASN A 156 -25.68 -16.39 32.25
N GLY A 157 -26.09 -15.18 32.65
CA GLY A 157 -25.89 -13.94 31.90
C GLY A 157 -24.51 -13.31 32.03
N LEU A 158 -23.66 -13.81 32.94
CA LEU A 158 -22.28 -13.34 33.10
C LEU A 158 -21.29 -14.48 32.87
N TRP A 159 -20.42 -14.29 31.88
CA TRP A 159 -19.37 -15.24 31.52
C TRP A 159 -18.01 -14.60 31.76
N GLN A 160 -16.98 -15.41 31.99
CA GLN A 160 -15.63 -14.91 32.22
C GLN A 160 -14.57 -15.76 31.55
N ASP A 161 -13.57 -15.09 30.97
CA ASP A 161 -12.36 -15.71 30.44
C ASP A 161 -11.66 -16.61 31.48
N THR A 162 -10.95 -17.62 31.00
CA THR A 162 -10.05 -18.46 31.82
C THR A 162 -8.58 -18.15 31.50
N PRO A 163 -7.60 -18.56 32.33
CA PRO A 163 -6.19 -18.21 32.08
C PRO A 163 -5.67 -18.77 30.76
N SER A 164 -6.26 -19.87 30.30
CA SER A 164 -5.94 -20.53 29.04
C SER A 164 -6.77 -20.05 27.85
N THR A 165 -7.96 -19.47 28.09
CA THR A 165 -8.98 -19.37 27.04
C THR A 165 -9.74 -18.05 27.10
N LYS A 166 -9.76 -17.34 25.97
CA LYS A 166 -10.50 -16.09 25.77
C LYS A 166 -11.76 -16.32 24.97
N PHE A 167 -12.83 -15.59 25.28
CA PHE A 167 -14.08 -15.66 24.53
C PHE A 167 -13.90 -15.25 23.07
N ILE A 168 -13.22 -14.13 22.86
CA ILE A 168 -12.75 -13.61 21.57
C ILE A 168 -11.30 -13.17 21.73
N ASN A 169 -10.46 -13.49 20.74
CA ASN A 169 -9.10 -12.97 20.67
C ASN A 169 -9.10 -11.62 19.92
N ILE A 170 -9.11 -10.51 20.67
CA ILE A 170 -9.20 -9.14 20.13
C ILE A 170 -8.05 -8.82 19.17
N GLU A 171 -6.83 -9.26 19.47
CA GLU A 171 -5.67 -9.02 18.59
C GLU A 171 -5.82 -9.75 17.25
N SER A 172 -6.30 -10.99 17.27
CA SER A 172 -6.64 -11.73 16.05
C SER A 172 -7.72 -11.01 15.23
N GLU A 173 -8.75 -10.45 15.86
CA GLU A 173 -9.77 -9.67 15.14
C GLU A 173 -9.20 -8.35 14.59
N LYS A 174 -8.26 -7.70 15.30
CA LYS A 174 -7.53 -6.53 14.79
C LYS A 174 -6.76 -6.86 13.52
N GLN A 175 -6.04 -7.99 13.49
CA GLN A 175 -5.32 -8.43 12.29
C GLN A 175 -6.27 -8.69 11.11
N LYS A 176 -7.46 -9.24 11.36
CA LYS A 176 -8.50 -9.38 10.32
C LYS A 176 -9.01 -8.02 9.83
N ALA A 177 -9.24 -7.07 10.73
CA ALA A 177 -9.64 -5.70 10.36
C ALA A 177 -8.58 -5.02 9.47
N ILE A 178 -7.30 -5.19 9.79
CA ILE A 178 -6.17 -4.71 8.99
C ILE A 178 -6.17 -5.36 7.60
N ALA A 179 -6.38 -6.67 7.53
CA ALA A 179 -6.44 -7.40 6.27
C ALA A 179 -7.61 -6.93 5.40
N ILE A 180 -8.79 -6.72 6.00
CA ILE A 180 -9.97 -6.17 5.31
C ILE A 180 -9.66 -4.75 4.85
N ASN A 181 -9.20 -3.86 5.72
CA ASN A 181 -8.85 -2.47 5.38
C ASN A 181 -7.85 -2.39 4.20
N LYS A 182 -6.79 -3.21 4.24
CA LYS A 182 -5.79 -3.32 3.17
C LYS A 182 -6.39 -3.81 1.86
N LYS A 183 -7.32 -4.75 1.93
CA LYS A 183 -8.03 -5.29 0.76
C LYS A 183 -8.95 -4.25 0.13
N LEU A 184 -9.78 -3.57 0.94
CA LEU A 184 -10.76 -2.61 0.43
C LEU A 184 -10.09 -1.41 -0.26
N ARG A 185 -8.98 -0.91 0.29
CA ARG A 185 -8.25 0.25 -0.29
C ARG A 185 -7.54 -0.03 -1.62
N GLN A 186 -7.50 -1.30 -2.08
CA GLN A 186 -6.95 -1.65 -3.39
C GLN A 186 -7.97 -1.45 -4.52
N TYR A 187 -9.25 -1.30 -4.20
CA TYR A 187 -10.28 -1.15 -5.22
C TYR A 187 -10.33 0.29 -5.74
N GLY A 188 -10.21 0.43 -7.07
CA GLY A 188 -10.60 1.65 -7.77
C GLY A 188 -12.11 1.87 -7.72
N ASP A 189 -12.56 3.00 -8.27
CA ASP A 189 -13.99 3.30 -8.37
C ASP A 189 -14.72 2.21 -9.16
N LEU A 190 -15.86 1.75 -8.62
CA LEU A 190 -16.62 0.63 -9.16
C LEU A 190 -18.11 0.87 -8.91
N ASN A 191 -18.92 0.84 -9.97
CA ASN A 191 -20.38 0.95 -9.88
C ASN A 191 -20.88 2.15 -9.04
N ALA A 192 -20.10 3.23 -8.96
CA ALA A 192 -20.44 4.40 -8.16
C ALA A 192 -19.94 5.67 -8.82
N LYS A 193 -20.69 6.76 -8.64
CA LYS A 193 -20.32 8.09 -9.13
C LYS A 193 -20.62 9.15 -8.07
N GLY A 194 -19.67 10.04 -7.85
CA GLY A 194 -19.82 11.14 -6.89
C GLY A 194 -20.32 12.44 -7.53
N TYR A 195 -21.14 13.17 -6.78
CA TYR A 195 -21.73 14.46 -7.16
C TYR A 195 -21.50 15.45 -6.02
N PHE A 196 -20.64 16.46 -6.26
CA PHE A 196 -20.16 17.41 -5.23
C PHE A 196 -20.31 18.88 -5.65
N GLY A 197 -21.08 19.16 -6.71
CA GLY A 197 -21.23 20.52 -7.24
C GLY A 197 -22.07 21.45 -6.36
N ASP A 198 -22.96 20.88 -5.54
CA ASP A 198 -23.77 21.59 -4.55
C ASP A 198 -23.41 21.10 -3.16
N GLN A 199 -22.89 22.00 -2.32
CA GLN A 199 -22.45 21.66 -0.97
C GLN A 199 -23.59 21.17 -0.08
N ASN A 200 -24.83 21.60 -0.34
CA ASN A 200 -26.00 21.19 0.43
C ASN A 200 -26.60 19.84 -0.02
N ASN A 201 -26.14 19.30 -1.16
CA ASN A 201 -26.64 18.06 -1.74
C ASN A 201 -25.51 17.25 -2.37
N GLN A 202 -24.46 16.96 -1.60
CA GLN A 202 -23.39 16.07 -2.03
C GLN A 202 -23.80 14.61 -1.82
N TYR A 203 -23.50 13.75 -2.78
CA TYR A 203 -23.81 12.34 -2.68
C TYR A 203 -22.94 11.48 -3.59
N VAL A 204 -22.89 10.20 -3.29
CA VAL A 204 -22.40 9.15 -4.18
C VAL A 204 -23.58 8.27 -4.57
N GLU A 205 -23.80 8.12 -5.87
CA GLU A 205 -24.85 7.30 -6.44
C GLU A 205 -24.29 5.96 -6.91
N ILE A 206 -24.89 4.86 -6.45
CA ILE A 206 -24.53 3.51 -6.87
C ILE A 206 -25.32 3.06 -8.10
N SER A 207 -24.69 2.24 -8.94
CA SER A 207 -25.34 1.59 -10.09
C SER A 207 -25.57 0.09 -9.90
N ASN A 208 -24.98 -0.54 -8.86
CA ASN A 208 -25.22 -1.94 -8.52
C ASN A 208 -25.88 -2.11 -7.14
N PRO A 209 -27.22 -1.98 -7.04
CA PRO A 209 -27.93 -2.02 -5.76
C PRO A 209 -27.91 -3.39 -5.05
N SER A 210 -27.47 -4.46 -5.73
CA SER A 210 -27.41 -5.82 -5.16
C SER A 210 -25.97 -6.32 -4.92
N GLY A 211 -24.96 -5.53 -5.31
CA GLY A 211 -23.57 -5.95 -5.31
C GLY A 211 -22.64 -4.93 -4.69
N LEU A 212 -21.35 -5.06 -5.02
CA LEU A 212 -20.32 -4.16 -4.52
C LEU A 212 -20.21 -2.90 -5.37
N ASN A 213 -20.12 -1.77 -4.68
CA ASN A 213 -19.87 -0.45 -5.21
C ASN A 213 -18.70 0.15 -4.42
N VAL A 214 -17.83 0.90 -5.07
CA VAL A 214 -16.66 1.52 -4.46
C VAL A 214 -16.52 2.94 -4.99
N TYR A 215 -16.31 3.88 -4.08
CA TYR A 215 -15.98 5.26 -4.40
C TYR A 215 -14.79 5.72 -3.57
N ASN A 216 -13.71 6.13 -4.25
CA ASN A 216 -12.50 6.66 -3.62
C ASN A 216 -12.67 8.17 -3.40
N LEU A 217 -13.16 8.52 -2.20
CA LEU A 217 -13.40 9.89 -1.79
C LEU A 217 -12.08 10.58 -1.44
N LYS A 218 -11.87 11.79 -1.97
CA LYS A 218 -10.69 12.59 -1.64
C LYS A 218 -10.83 13.19 -0.24
N ALA A 219 -9.78 13.17 0.57
CA ALA A 219 -9.81 13.69 1.94
C ALA A 219 -9.73 15.23 2.05
N ASP A 220 -9.51 15.94 0.95
CA ASP A 220 -9.36 17.41 0.88
C ASP A 220 -10.65 18.13 0.44
N GLY A 221 -11.73 17.41 0.20
CA GLY A 221 -13.02 18.02 -0.13
C GLY A 221 -13.65 18.78 1.05
N ASN A 222 -14.58 19.68 0.72
CA ASN A 222 -15.32 20.46 1.71
C ASN A 222 -16.53 19.67 2.23
N TYR A 223 -16.31 18.92 3.31
CA TYR A 223 -17.29 18.01 3.91
C TYR A 223 -17.79 18.44 5.29
N ASN A 224 -17.04 19.31 5.97
CA ASN A 224 -17.32 19.66 7.35
C ASN A 224 -18.67 20.40 7.46
N GLY A 225 -19.61 19.81 8.21
CA GLY A 225 -20.96 20.35 8.36
C GLY A 225 -21.93 19.99 7.23
N TYR A 226 -21.49 19.24 6.22
CA TYR A 226 -22.29 18.81 5.08
C TYR A 226 -22.50 17.30 5.04
N ASN A 227 -23.39 16.85 4.16
CA ASN A 227 -23.62 15.43 3.91
C ASN A 227 -22.90 14.99 2.63
N VAL A 228 -22.42 13.74 2.63
CA VAL A 228 -22.13 12.93 1.44
C VAL A 228 -23.01 11.68 1.56
N ASP A 229 -24.25 11.80 1.08
CA ASP A 229 -25.25 10.73 1.18
C ASP A 229 -24.94 9.60 0.19
N ALA A 230 -25.37 8.39 0.52
CA ALA A 230 -25.22 7.20 -0.32
C ALA A 230 -26.56 6.88 -1.00
N LYS A 231 -26.68 7.21 -2.30
CA LYS A 231 -27.92 7.07 -3.08
C LYS A 231 -27.93 5.84 -3.97
N GLY A 232 -29.11 5.36 -4.32
CA GLY A 232 -29.31 4.30 -5.31
C GLY A 232 -29.53 2.90 -4.72
N PHE A 233 -29.62 2.78 -3.39
CA PHE A 233 -29.95 1.52 -2.71
C PHE A 233 -31.42 1.13 -2.96
N GLU A 234 -31.72 -0.17 -2.91
CA GLU A 234 -33.07 -0.73 -3.02
C GLU A 234 -33.34 -1.62 -1.81
N LYS A 235 -34.52 -1.50 -1.20
CA LYS A 235 -34.93 -2.38 -0.10
C LYS A 235 -35.00 -3.84 -0.58
N GLY A 236 -34.63 -4.77 0.30
CA GLY A 236 -34.47 -6.19 -0.01
C GLY A 236 -33.27 -6.54 -0.91
N LYS A 237 -32.43 -5.57 -1.30
CA LYS A 237 -31.18 -5.82 -2.04
C LYS A 237 -29.99 -5.54 -1.13
N ASN A 238 -29.12 -6.55 -0.93
CA ASN A 238 -27.95 -6.45 -0.05
C ASN A 238 -26.73 -5.80 -0.75
N GLY A 239 -26.92 -4.64 -1.36
CA GLY A 239 -25.83 -3.86 -1.94
C GLY A 239 -24.89 -3.31 -0.88
N THR A 240 -23.62 -3.12 -1.23
CA THR A 240 -22.60 -2.47 -0.37
C THR A 240 -21.93 -1.34 -1.12
N LEU A 241 -21.79 -0.17 -0.49
CA LEU A 241 -20.94 0.94 -0.96
C LEU A 241 -19.74 1.11 -0.03
N ILE A 242 -18.54 1.00 -0.58
CA ILE A 242 -17.30 1.33 0.12
C ILE A 242 -16.91 2.77 -0.22
N PHE A 243 -16.84 3.63 0.79
CA PHE A 243 -16.11 4.89 0.73
C PHE A 243 -14.68 4.63 1.16
N ASN A 244 -13.75 4.61 0.20
CA ASN A 244 -12.33 4.57 0.48
C ASN A 244 -11.82 6.00 0.68
N VAL A 245 -11.22 6.28 1.83
CA VAL A 245 -10.71 7.62 2.17
C VAL A 245 -9.24 7.54 2.55
N ASP A 246 -8.38 8.04 1.66
CA ASP A 246 -6.94 8.16 1.88
C ASP A 246 -6.61 9.50 2.55
N LEU A 247 -6.13 9.46 3.79
CA LEU A 247 -5.91 10.65 4.63
C LEU A 247 -4.53 11.30 4.45
N LYS A 248 -3.59 10.66 3.72
CA LYS A 248 -2.32 11.26 3.25
C LYS A 248 -1.58 12.13 4.29
N GLY A 249 -1.36 11.60 5.47
CA GLY A 249 -0.59 12.25 6.54
C GLY A 249 -1.36 13.24 7.40
N LYS A 250 -2.68 13.41 7.22
CA LYS A 250 -3.50 14.25 8.10
C LYS A 250 -3.52 13.72 9.53
N THR A 251 -3.50 14.59 10.53
CA THR A 251 -3.61 14.18 11.95
C THR A 251 -5.05 14.00 12.41
N SER A 252 -6.00 14.65 11.73
CA SER A 252 -7.43 14.50 11.96
C SER A 252 -8.25 14.58 10.67
N PHE A 253 -9.45 13.99 10.70
CA PHE A 253 -10.43 14.07 9.63
C PHE A 253 -11.85 14.18 10.20
N THR A 254 -12.59 15.17 9.70
CA THR A 254 -14.01 15.33 10.02
C THR A 254 -14.86 14.77 8.90
N MET A 255 -15.43 13.60 9.18
CA MET A 255 -16.33 12.88 8.31
C MET A 255 -17.64 13.67 8.10
N PRO A 256 -18.15 13.74 6.85
CA PRO A 256 -19.46 14.31 6.57
C PRO A 256 -20.57 13.48 7.20
N GLY A 257 -21.77 14.04 7.27
CA GLY A 257 -22.97 13.22 7.41
C GLY A 257 -23.05 12.23 6.26
N SER A 258 -23.54 11.02 6.50
CA SER A 258 -23.69 10.03 5.43
C SER A 258 -24.87 9.13 5.70
N LEU A 259 -25.98 9.43 5.02
CA LEU A 259 -27.21 8.68 5.13
C LEU A 259 -27.42 7.83 3.88
N ILE A 260 -27.87 6.58 4.08
CA ILE A 260 -28.32 5.73 2.98
C ILE A 260 -29.69 6.22 2.50
N LYS A 261 -29.81 6.47 1.19
CA LYS A 261 -31.04 6.90 0.50
C LYS A 261 -31.47 5.82 -0.47
N TYR A 262 -32.68 5.32 -0.29
CA TYR A 262 -33.29 4.30 -1.14
C TYR A 262 -33.94 4.93 -2.37
N LYS A 263 -34.05 4.15 -3.46
CA LYS A 263 -34.70 4.59 -4.71
C LYS A 263 -36.18 4.91 -4.56
N ASP A 264 -36.83 4.39 -3.51
CA ASP A 264 -38.22 4.71 -3.16
C ASP A 264 -38.36 6.08 -2.46
N GLY A 265 -37.26 6.84 -2.30
CA GLY A 265 -37.22 8.15 -1.66
C GLY A 265 -37.04 8.11 -0.14
N THR A 266 -37.10 6.93 0.48
CA THR A 266 -36.90 6.79 1.93
C THR A 266 -35.42 6.84 2.32
N THR A 267 -35.15 7.13 3.60
CA THR A 267 -33.80 7.18 4.17
C THR A 267 -33.66 6.10 5.23
N ALA A 268 -32.47 5.51 5.35
CA ALA A 268 -32.13 4.64 6.47
C ALA A 268 -32.36 5.35 7.82
N PRO A 269 -32.92 4.66 8.82
CA PRO A 269 -33.13 5.24 10.14
C PRO A 269 -31.81 5.55 10.84
N ILE A 270 -31.79 6.64 11.60
CA ILE A 270 -30.65 7.06 12.44
C ILE A 270 -30.90 6.81 13.94
N ALA A 271 -32.05 6.22 14.26
CA ALA A 271 -32.49 5.87 15.60
C ALA A 271 -32.39 4.34 15.83
N GLU A 272 -32.73 3.91 17.05
CA GLU A 272 -32.78 2.51 17.44
C GLU A 272 -33.67 1.70 16.47
N VAL A 273 -33.16 0.55 16.03
CA VAL A 273 -33.87 -0.39 15.15
C VAL A 273 -33.84 -1.79 15.73
N THR A 274 -34.96 -2.51 15.60
CA THR A 274 -35.06 -3.93 15.99
C THR A 274 -34.94 -4.87 14.78
N THR A 275 -34.94 -4.32 13.56
CA THR A 275 -34.72 -5.04 12.30
C THR A 275 -33.51 -4.47 11.55
N TRP A 276 -32.66 -5.35 11.03
CA TRP A 276 -31.42 -4.95 10.36
C TRP A 276 -31.67 -4.42 8.94
N GLN A 277 -30.89 -3.43 8.53
CA GLN A 277 -31.10 -2.68 7.30
C GLN A 277 -30.56 -3.42 6.05
N ASP A 278 -31.18 -3.17 4.89
CA ASP A 278 -30.82 -3.79 3.60
C ASP A 278 -29.59 -3.12 2.93
N GLY A 279 -29.42 -1.80 3.14
CA GLY A 279 -28.31 -1.03 2.60
C GLY A 279 -27.08 -1.05 3.50
N ASN A 280 -25.89 -1.21 2.92
CA ASN A 280 -24.63 -1.26 3.65
C ASN A 280 -23.63 -0.25 3.12
N THR A 281 -23.11 0.64 3.98
CA THR A 281 -21.99 1.53 3.67
C THR A 281 -20.78 1.15 4.53
N ILE A 282 -19.58 1.23 3.96
CA ILE A 282 -18.32 1.05 4.67
C ILE A 282 -17.43 2.25 4.40
N TRP A 283 -17.16 3.02 5.43
CA TRP A 283 -16.17 4.08 5.43
C TRP A 283 -14.82 3.50 5.84
N ASN A 284 -14.02 3.17 4.83
CA ASN A 284 -12.70 2.56 4.97
C ASN A 284 -11.63 3.65 4.98
N PHE A 285 -11.05 3.91 6.15
CA PHE A 285 -10.03 4.96 6.33
C PHE A 285 -8.63 4.37 6.33
N TYR A 286 -7.73 4.99 5.58
CA TYR A 286 -6.33 4.57 5.47
C TYR A 286 -5.44 5.79 5.18
N ASP A 287 -4.13 5.59 5.20
CA ASP A 287 -3.16 6.65 4.93
C ASP A 287 -2.00 6.12 4.10
N SER A 288 -2.01 6.42 2.80
CA SER A 288 -0.97 5.97 1.86
C SER A 288 0.42 6.57 2.13
N SER A 289 0.53 7.60 2.98
CA SER A 289 1.83 8.13 3.41
C SER A 289 2.52 7.25 4.45
N GLN A 290 1.78 6.35 5.11
CA GLN A 290 2.32 5.42 6.10
C GLN A 290 2.82 4.12 5.43
N PRO A 291 3.94 3.53 5.88
CA PRO A 291 4.47 2.30 5.27
C PRO A 291 3.51 1.10 5.28
N ASP A 292 2.69 0.98 6.34
CA ASP A 292 1.66 -0.06 6.44
C ASP A 292 0.30 0.38 5.87
N GLY A 293 0.21 1.64 5.43
CA GLY A 293 -0.97 2.31 4.95
C GLY A 293 -2.05 2.56 6.01
N GLN A 294 -1.78 2.36 7.30
CA GLN A 294 -2.79 2.44 8.36
C GLN A 294 -2.89 3.86 8.93
N TYR A 295 -4.13 4.35 9.05
CA TYR A 295 -4.39 5.65 9.65
C TYR A 295 -4.37 5.60 11.18
N ARG A 296 -3.63 6.52 11.82
CA ARG A 296 -3.43 6.61 13.28
C ARG A 296 -3.94 7.91 13.91
N GLY A 297 -4.55 8.78 13.11
CA GLY A 297 -5.07 10.06 13.59
C GLY A 297 -6.48 9.94 14.20
N LYS A 298 -7.12 11.10 14.34
CA LYS A 298 -8.47 11.22 14.91
C LYS A 298 -9.53 11.38 13.82
N ILE A 299 -10.60 10.60 13.89
CA ILE A 299 -11.79 10.75 13.04
C ILE A 299 -12.95 11.21 13.93
N ASN A 300 -13.71 12.21 13.48
CA ASN A 300 -15.00 12.56 14.08
C ASN A 300 -16.06 12.76 13.00
N ASN A 301 -17.34 12.59 13.32
CA ASN A 301 -18.44 12.87 12.39
C ASN A 301 -19.11 14.21 12.70
N SER A 302 -19.19 15.08 11.69
CA SER A 302 -19.81 16.41 11.81
C SER A 302 -21.34 16.38 11.85
N ARG A 303 -21.95 15.27 11.42
CA ARG A 303 -23.40 15.04 11.33
C ARG A 303 -23.72 13.55 11.45
N ALA A 304 -25.01 13.21 11.32
CA ALA A 304 -25.47 11.84 11.42
C ALA A 304 -24.87 10.92 10.34
N VAL A 305 -24.45 9.72 10.74
CA VAL A 305 -23.82 8.72 9.86
C VAL A 305 -24.49 7.36 10.05
N THR A 306 -24.78 6.68 8.95
CA THR A 306 -25.21 5.28 8.92
C THR A 306 -24.15 4.37 8.32
N GLY A 307 -24.06 3.13 8.81
CA GLY A 307 -23.21 2.07 8.27
C GLY A 307 -21.95 1.78 9.10
N ILE A 308 -20.84 1.46 8.44
CA ILE A 308 -19.61 1.03 9.11
C ILE A 308 -18.53 2.08 9.02
N ILE A 309 -17.82 2.30 10.13
CA ILE A 309 -16.53 2.99 10.16
C ILE A 309 -15.44 1.93 10.39
N LEU A 310 -14.50 1.81 9.46
CA LEU A 310 -13.36 0.88 9.54
C LEU A 310 -12.05 1.67 9.56
N ALA A 311 -11.43 1.76 10.74
CA ALA A 311 -10.19 2.49 10.97
C ALA A 311 -9.34 1.82 12.09
N PRO A 312 -8.70 0.66 11.82
CA PRO A 312 -8.19 -0.25 12.87
C PRO A 312 -7.12 0.32 13.83
N PHE A 313 -6.49 1.44 13.47
CA PHE A 313 -5.46 2.11 14.26
C PHE A 313 -5.86 3.53 14.72
N ALA A 314 -7.02 4.02 14.30
CA ALA A 314 -7.44 5.39 14.57
C ALA A 314 -8.17 5.51 15.91
N THR A 315 -8.25 6.74 16.39
CA THR A 315 -9.25 7.15 17.38
C THR A 315 -10.48 7.66 16.66
N VAL A 316 -11.65 7.10 16.94
CA VAL A 316 -12.94 7.54 16.40
C VAL A 316 -13.76 8.18 17.52
N ASP A 317 -14.12 9.44 17.35
CA ASP A 317 -14.96 10.21 18.26
C ASP A 317 -16.34 10.41 17.61
N LEU A 318 -17.33 9.67 18.09
CA LEU A 318 -18.72 9.75 17.61
C LEU A 318 -19.39 10.96 18.24
N THR A 319 -19.20 12.12 17.59
CA THR A 319 -19.65 13.44 18.07
C THR A 319 -21.07 13.80 17.68
N GLN A 320 -21.71 13.01 16.81
CA GLN A 320 -23.10 13.17 16.34
C GLN A 320 -23.74 11.79 16.16
N ASN A 321 -25.07 11.75 15.98
CA ASN A 321 -25.83 10.50 15.87
C ASN A 321 -25.19 9.48 14.91
N PHE A 322 -24.95 8.27 15.39
CA PHE A 322 -24.38 7.20 14.58
C PHE A 322 -25.29 5.99 14.62
N ASN A 323 -25.59 5.37 13.47
CA ASN A 323 -26.31 4.10 13.42
C ASN A 323 -25.56 3.06 12.58
N GLY A 324 -24.96 2.08 13.24
CA GLY A 324 -24.21 1.03 12.56
C GLY A 324 -23.11 0.39 13.39
N THR A 325 -21.93 0.20 12.81
CA THR A 325 -20.80 -0.50 13.44
C THR A 325 -19.51 0.32 13.34
N THR A 326 -18.83 0.59 14.45
CA THR A 326 -17.52 1.27 14.45
C THR A 326 -16.41 0.28 14.84
N ILE A 327 -15.41 0.13 13.98
CA ILE A 327 -14.25 -0.75 14.15
C ILE A 327 -12.99 0.13 14.17
N ALA A 328 -12.44 0.37 15.36
CA ALA A 328 -11.31 1.27 15.55
C ALA A 328 -10.37 0.84 16.69
N ASN A 329 -9.24 1.52 16.86
CA ASN A 329 -8.37 1.27 18.01
C ASN A 329 -9.00 1.81 19.28
N ASP A 330 -9.39 3.09 19.25
CA ASP A 330 -10.06 3.76 20.36
C ASP A 330 -11.37 4.37 19.85
N ILE A 331 -12.44 4.19 20.62
CA ILE A 331 -13.75 4.75 20.32
C ILE A 331 -14.20 5.61 21.49
N ILE A 332 -14.64 6.83 21.21
CA ILE A 332 -15.21 7.74 22.19
C ILE A 332 -16.63 8.06 21.71
N VAL A 333 -17.63 7.76 22.53
CA VAL A 333 -19.04 8.01 22.21
C VAL A 333 -19.48 9.26 22.97
N THR A 334 -19.58 10.40 22.30
CA THR A 334 -19.97 11.69 22.88
C THR A 334 -21.39 12.12 22.50
N ALA A 335 -22.00 11.45 21.52
CA ALA A 335 -23.40 11.59 21.13
C ALA A 335 -24.11 10.24 21.11
N GLU A 336 -25.43 10.25 20.99
CA GLU A 336 -26.25 9.04 20.94
C GLU A 336 -25.85 8.14 19.76
N SER A 337 -25.66 6.85 20.02
CA SER A 337 -25.31 5.87 18.99
C SER A 337 -26.22 4.65 19.02
N HIS A 338 -26.47 4.07 17.86
CA HIS A 338 -27.38 2.95 17.64
C HIS A 338 -26.70 1.84 16.83
N ARG A 339 -27.07 0.60 17.13
CA ARG A 339 -26.59 -0.56 16.42
C ARG A 339 -27.36 -0.80 15.13
N THR A 340 -26.63 -1.07 14.05
CA THR A 340 -27.14 -1.81 12.88
C THR A 340 -26.05 -2.79 12.45
N ASP A 341 -26.36 -4.08 12.46
CA ASP A 341 -25.44 -5.15 12.02
C ASP A 341 -25.15 -5.05 10.51
N PHE A 342 -23.95 -5.47 10.11
CA PHE A 342 -23.64 -5.59 8.69
C PHE A 342 -24.33 -6.81 8.07
N THR A 343 -25.14 -6.57 7.03
CA THR A 343 -25.90 -7.62 6.32
C THR A 343 -25.36 -7.92 4.91
N GLY A 344 -24.27 -7.27 4.51
CA GLY A 344 -23.64 -7.45 3.21
C GLY A 344 -23.07 -8.86 3.02
N LYS A 345 -23.23 -9.40 1.81
CA LYS A 345 -22.86 -10.80 1.49
C LYS A 345 -21.40 -10.97 1.08
N THR A 346 -20.81 -9.92 0.50
CA THR A 346 -19.45 -9.95 -0.03
C THR A 346 -18.82 -8.57 0.05
N LEU A 347 -17.51 -8.54 0.28
CA LEU A 347 -16.66 -7.35 0.14
C LEU A 347 -15.71 -7.48 -1.06
N GLU A 348 -15.99 -8.45 -1.92
CA GLU A 348 -15.21 -8.74 -3.10
C GLU A 348 -15.98 -8.35 -4.35
N PRO A 349 -15.35 -7.64 -5.29
CA PRO A 349 -15.96 -7.42 -6.58
C PRO A 349 -16.13 -8.76 -7.30
N THR A 350 -17.31 -9.00 -7.86
CA THR A 350 -17.53 -10.07 -8.83
C THR A 350 -16.92 -9.73 -10.19
N GLU A 351 -16.74 -8.43 -10.44
CA GLU A 351 -16.16 -7.88 -11.65
C GLU A 351 -15.00 -6.94 -11.35
N ILE A 352 -13.89 -7.10 -12.04
CA ILE A 352 -12.70 -6.25 -11.94
C ILE A 352 -12.52 -5.42 -13.22
N SER A 353 -11.57 -4.49 -13.19
CA SER A 353 -11.13 -3.75 -14.36
C SER A 353 -9.62 -3.87 -14.52
N VAL A 354 -9.13 -3.83 -15.77
CA VAL A 354 -7.70 -3.91 -16.10
C VAL A 354 -7.33 -2.68 -16.91
N LYS A 355 -6.48 -1.83 -16.33
CA LYS A 355 -5.95 -0.64 -16.99
C LYS A 355 -4.72 -0.99 -17.83
N VAL A 356 -4.57 -0.35 -18.98
CA VAL A 356 -3.38 -0.42 -19.83
C VAL A 356 -2.98 0.97 -20.30
N THR A 357 -1.67 1.22 -20.34
CA THR A 357 -1.08 2.49 -20.78
C THR A 357 0.07 2.21 -21.75
N LYS A 358 0.22 3.02 -22.80
CA LYS A 358 1.28 2.89 -23.79
C LYS A 358 2.36 3.95 -23.57
N LYS A 359 3.62 3.53 -23.65
CA LYS A 359 4.80 4.41 -23.69
C LYS A 359 5.58 4.18 -24.99
N TRP A 360 6.21 5.25 -25.47
CA TRP A 360 7.04 5.24 -26.67
C TRP A 360 8.44 5.75 -26.37
N GLU A 361 9.43 5.13 -26.99
CA GLU A 361 10.80 5.59 -27.07
C GLU A 361 11.19 5.66 -28.55
N GLY A 362 11.48 6.88 -29.02
CA GLY A 362 11.60 7.19 -30.45
C GLY A 362 10.27 7.66 -31.05
N GLN A 363 10.10 7.43 -32.35
CA GLN A 363 8.92 7.88 -33.09
C GLN A 363 7.66 7.17 -32.57
N LYS A 364 6.57 7.92 -32.37
CA LYS A 364 5.25 7.34 -32.09
C LYS A 364 4.58 6.91 -33.39
N LEU A 365 3.86 5.78 -33.36
CA LEU A 365 2.90 5.46 -34.43
C LEU A 365 1.56 6.15 -34.18
N ASP A 366 0.69 6.20 -35.19
CA ASP A 366 -0.65 6.79 -35.06
C ASP A 366 -1.54 6.01 -34.08
N LYS A 367 -1.41 4.68 -34.08
CA LYS A 367 -2.15 3.78 -33.20
C LYS A 367 -1.47 2.41 -33.07
N VAL A 368 -1.80 1.70 -32.00
CA VAL A 368 -1.51 0.26 -31.81
C VAL A 368 -2.75 -0.49 -31.33
N LYS A 369 -2.83 -1.79 -31.61
CA LYS A 369 -3.89 -2.67 -31.12
C LYS A 369 -3.42 -3.48 -29.92
N VAL A 370 -4.16 -3.38 -28.83
CA VAL A 370 -3.91 -4.10 -27.57
C VAL A 370 -5.10 -4.99 -27.27
N ARG A 371 -4.81 -6.24 -26.90
CA ARG A 371 -5.80 -7.25 -26.55
C ARG A 371 -5.65 -7.67 -25.09
N LEU A 372 -6.77 -7.90 -24.44
CA LEU A 372 -6.81 -8.52 -23.11
C LEU A 372 -6.73 -10.05 -23.23
N LEU A 373 -5.95 -10.69 -22.37
CA LEU A 373 -5.88 -12.14 -22.21
C LEU A 373 -6.46 -12.54 -20.86
N ALA A 374 -7.12 -13.69 -20.82
CA ALA A 374 -7.61 -14.35 -19.61
C ALA A 374 -6.98 -15.74 -19.51
N ASP A 375 -6.28 -16.01 -18.41
CA ASP A 375 -5.50 -17.24 -18.19
C ASP A 375 -4.55 -17.55 -19.37
N GLY A 376 -3.91 -16.50 -19.90
CA GLY A 376 -2.99 -16.58 -21.05
C GLY A 376 -3.68 -16.77 -22.41
N LYS A 377 -5.01 -16.83 -22.47
CA LYS A 377 -5.76 -16.98 -23.72
C LYS A 377 -6.33 -15.64 -24.21
N PRO A 378 -6.22 -15.33 -25.51
CA PRO A 378 -6.85 -14.14 -26.11
C PRO A 378 -8.35 -14.06 -25.81
N THR A 379 -8.82 -12.90 -25.37
CA THR A 379 -10.25 -12.58 -25.28
C THR A 379 -10.74 -11.87 -26.55
N ASP A 380 -12.04 -11.62 -26.63
CA ASP A 380 -12.69 -10.77 -27.64
C ASP A 380 -12.46 -9.27 -27.40
N LYS A 381 -11.99 -8.87 -26.21
CA LYS A 381 -11.73 -7.48 -25.85
C LYS A 381 -10.42 -6.98 -26.46
N VAL A 382 -10.54 -6.08 -27.43
CA VAL A 382 -9.44 -5.41 -28.14
C VAL A 382 -9.67 -3.91 -28.12
N VAL A 383 -8.61 -3.12 -27.95
CA VAL A 383 -8.63 -1.65 -28.02
C VAL A 383 -7.55 -1.13 -28.95
N GLU A 384 -7.83 0.00 -29.61
CA GLU A 384 -6.82 0.79 -30.30
C GLU A 384 -6.35 1.95 -29.39
N LEU A 385 -5.10 1.92 -28.95
CA LEU A 385 -4.47 3.04 -28.24
C LEU A 385 -3.89 4.03 -29.24
N ARG A 386 -4.07 5.32 -28.97
CA ARG A 386 -3.67 6.44 -29.85
C ARG A 386 -3.53 7.75 -29.06
N GLU A 387 -3.04 8.81 -29.68
CA GLU A 387 -2.87 10.10 -28.99
C GLU A 387 -4.19 10.65 -28.42
N SER A 388 -5.30 10.52 -29.15
CA SER A 388 -6.60 11.08 -28.75
C SER A 388 -7.22 10.45 -27.50
N ASN A 389 -6.79 9.24 -27.10
CA ASN A 389 -7.19 8.61 -25.83
C ASN A 389 -6.07 8.64 -24.78
N GLY A 390 -5.10 9.53 -24.97
CA GLY A 390 -3.95 9.68 -24.08
C GLY A 390 -3.13 8.41 -23.97
N TRP A 391 -3.11 7.57 -25.02
CA TRP A 391 -2.39 6.31 -25.03
C TRP A 391 -2.79 5.37 -23.87
N SER A 392 -4.06 5.39 -23.47
CA SER A 392 -4.55 4.63 -22.31
C SER A 392 -5.95 4.05 -22.52
N HIS A 393 -6.24 2.95 -21.82
CA HIS A 393 -7.56 2.34 -21.79
C HIS A 393 -7.78 1.55 -20.50
N THR A 394 -9.04 1.32 -20.13
CA THR A 394 -9.44 0.43 -19.04
C THR A 394 -10.46 -0.57 -19.55
N PHE A 395 -10.12 -1.85 -19.53
CA PHE A 395 -11.07 -2.93 -19.76
C PHE A 395 -11.91 -3.11 -18.50
N SER A 396 -13.18 -2.72 -18.54
CA SER A 396 -14.11 -2.86 -17.41
C SER A 396 -14.98 -4.11 -17.51
N ASN A 397 -15.69 -4.41 -16.41
CA ASN A 397 -16.68 -5.48 -16.28
C ASN A 397 -16.08 -6.85 -16.65
N LEU A 398 -14.95 -7.18 -16.04
CA LEU A 398 -14.23 -8.44 -16.24
C LEU A 398 -14.53 -9.38 -15.08
N THR A 399 -14.96 -10.62 -15.32
CA THR A 399 -15.28 -11.53 -14.23
C THR A 399 -14.04 -11.88 -13.39
N LYS A 400 -14.12 -11.81 -12.06
CA LYS A 400 -12.99 -12.14 -11.19
C LYS A 400 -12.63 -13.63 -11.24
N THR A 401 -13.64 -14.48 -11.38
CA THR A 401 -13.50 -15.93 -11.40
C THR A 401 -14.11 -16.52 -12.66
N ASN A 402 -13.59 -17.67 -13.10
CA ASN A 402 -14.22 -18.46 -14.14
C ASN A 402 -15.44 -19.25 -13.60
N SER A 403 -16.09 -20.03 -14.45
CA SER A 403 -17.27 -20.84 -14.10
C SER A 403 -17.02 -21.89 -13.00
N SER A 404 -15.76 -22.24 -12.74
CA SER A 404 -15.36 -23.15 -11.65
C SER A 404 -15.04 -22.44 -10.33
N GLY A 405 -15.18 -21.11 -10.27
CA GLY A 405 -14.83 -20.31 -9.09
C GLY A 405 -13.33 -20.02 -8.94
N LYS A 406 -12.48 -20.45 -9.87
CA LYS A 406 -11.04 -20.12 -9.87
C LYS A 406 -10.81 -18.69 -10.35
N ILE A 407 -9.93 -17.95 -9.66
CA ILE A 407 -9.54 -16.58 -10.04
C ILE A 407 -8.89 -16.59 -11.43
N ILE A 408 -9.36 -15.69 -12.31
CA ILE A 408 -8.82 -15.50 -13.66
C ILE A 408 -7.58 -14.62 -13.60
N GLN A 409 -6.49 -15.05 -14.25
CA GLN A 409 -5.28 -14.26 -14.43
C GLN A 409 -5.39 -13.42 -15.70
N TYR A 410 -5.59 -12.12 -15.55
CA TYR A 410 -5.62 -11.21 -16.69
C TYR A 410 -4.24 -10.67 -17.04
N SER A 411 -3.95 -10.60 -18.34
CA SER A 411 -2.78 -9.94 -18.90
C SER A 411 -3.14 -9.19 -20.18
N VAL A 412 -2.19 -8.46 -20.75
CA VAL A 412 -2.37 -7.78 -22.05
C VAL A 412 -1.30 -8.21 -23.02
N ASP A 413 -1.63 -8.16 -24.30
CA ASP A 413 -0.66 -8.28 -25.38
C ASP A 413 -0.95 -7.21 -26.45
N GLU A 414 0.10 -6.75 -27.10
CA GLU A 414 0.00 -5.83 -28.25
C GLU A 414 0.35 -6.57 -29.53
N GLU A 415 -0.43 -6.33 -30.59
CA GLU A 415 -0.13 -6.88 -31.91
C GLU A 415 1.27 -6.48 -32.39
N ASN A 416 1.94 -7.38 -33.11
CA ASN A 416 3.30 -7.17 -33.57
C ASN A 416 3.41 -5.86 -34.36
N THR A 417 4.37 -5.01 -33.95
CA THR A 417 4.60 -3.69 -34.55
C THR A 417 5.96 -3.68 -35.26
N PRO A 418 6.00 -3.84 -36.60
CA PRO A 418 7.26 -3.89 -37.35
C PRO A 418 8.15 -2.65 -37.08
N GLY A 419 9.45 -2.88 -36.89
CA GLY A 419 10.42 -1.81 -36.61
C GLY A 419 10.52 -1.39 -35.14
N TYR A 420 9.77 -2.01 -34.23
CA TYR A 420 9.83 -1.74 -32.79
C TYR A 420 10.14 -3.00 -31.99
N THR A 421 10.69 -2.81 -30.79
CA THR A 421 10.73 -3.81 -29.72
C THR A 421 9.67 -3.48 -28.68
N LYS A 422 8.99 -4.50 -28.15
CA LYS A 422 7.90 -4.38 -27.18
C LYS A 422 8.33 -4.93 -25.82
N GLU A 423 8.03 -4.19 -24.77
CA GLU A 423 8.16 -4.61 -23.38
C GLU A 423 6.83 -4.36 -22.65
N ILE A 424 6.35 -5.36 -21.89
CA ILE A 424 5.13 -5.25 -21.08
C ILE A 424 5.52 -5.42 -19.61
N SER A 425 5.09 -4.47 -18.78
CA SER A 425 5.31 -4.46 -17.34
C SER A 425 4.01 -4.16 -16.59
N GLY A 426 4.01 -4.36 -15.27
CA GLY A 426 2.82 -4.19 -14.43
C GLY A 426 1.96 -5.45 -14.31
N ASP A 427 0.77 -5.29 -13.74
CA ASP A 427 -0.15 -6.39 -13.43
C ASP A 427 -1.62 -5.94 -13.54
N ALA A 428 -2.56 -6.88 -13.42
CA ALA A 428 -3.99 -6.59 -13.55
C ALA A 428 -4.54 -5.64 -12.46
N THR A 429 -3.91 -5.58 -11.28
CA THR A 429 -4.33 -4.75 -10.15
C THR A 429 -3.82 -3.32 -10.29
N ASN A 430 -2.54 -3.15 -10.64
CA ASN A 430 -1.87 -1.86 -10.74
C ASN A 430 -1.96 -1.26 -12.16
N GLY A 431 -2.38 -2.06 -13.13
CA GLY A 431 -2.40 -1.74 -14.55
C GLY A 431 -1.12 -2.14 -15.27
N PHE A 432 -1.25 -2.35 -16.58
CA PHE A 432 -0.13 -2.70 -17.46
C PHE A 432 0.45 -1.47 -18.17
N VAL A 433 1.75 -1.48 -18.40
CA VAL A 433 2.46 -0.52 -19.24
C VAL A 433 3.12 -1.26 -20.39
N ILE A 434 2.76 -0.89 -21.62
CA ILE A 434 3.38 -1.42 -22.84
C ILE A 434 4.32 -0.36 -23.39
N LYS A 435 5.63 -0.63 -23.40
CA LYS A 435 6.65 0.26 -23.96
C LYS A 435 7.08 -0.24 -25.34
N ASN A 436 6.98 0.61 -26.37
CA ASN A 436 7.63 0.36 -27.66
C ASN A 436 8.86 1.23 -27.83
N THR A 437 9.97 0.62 -28.20
CA THR A 437 11.22 1.30 -28.54
C THR A 437 11.49 1.10 -30.04
N LYS A 438 11.68 2.20 -30.76
CA LYS A 438 12.02 2.13 -32.19
C LYS A 438 13.39 1.49 -32.35
N LYS A 439 13.48 0.46 -33.19
CA LYS A 439 14.77 -0.18 -33.50
C LYS A 439 15.68 0.85 -34.20
N GLY A 440 16.94 0.93 -33.80
CA GLY A 440 17.93 1.83 -34.39
C GLY A 440 17.95 3.25 -33.80
N THR A 441 17.21 3.55 -32.73
CA THR A 441 17.28 4.83 -32.01
C THR A 441 18.05 4.75 -30.69
N GLU A 442 18.75 3.66 -30.45
CA GLU A 442 19.59 3.48 -29.27
C GLU A 442 20.71 4.53 -29.24
N LYS A 443 20.97 5.08 -28.04
CA LYS A 443 22.02 6.08 -27.81
C LYS A 443 23.15 5.50 -26.97
N VAL A 444 24.36 5.99 -27.19
CA VAL A 444 25.55 5.68 -26.39
C VAL A 444 26.24 6.97 -25.94
N ASN A 445 26.96 6.88 -24.82
CA ASN A 445 27.81 7.96 -24.32
C ASN A 445 29.26 7.47 -24.34
N ILE A 446 30.17 8.31 -24.85
CA ILE A 446 31.60 8.04 -24.84
C ILE A 446 32.24 8.92 -23.77
N VAL A 447 32.90 8.29 -22.80
CA VAL A 447 33.59 8.97 -21.69
C VAL A 447 35.08 8.65 -21.73
N GLY A 448 35.90 9.64 -21.44
CA GLY A 448 37.35 9.52 -21.50
C GLY A 448 38.06 10.44 -20.52
N THR A 449 39.34 10.13 -20.29
CA THR A 449 40.23 10.90 -19.42
C THR A 449 41.50 11.29 -20.18
N LYS A 450 42.07 12.43 -19.79
CA LYS A 450 43.37 12.89 -20.24
C LYS A 450 44.39 12.75 -19.12
N THR A 451 45.52 12.14 -19.43
CA THR A 451 46.68 11.99 -18.56
C THR A 451 47.88 12.71 -19.15
N TRP A 452 48.69 13.32 -18.29
CA TRP A 452 49.94 13.99 -18.64
C TRP A 452 51.11 13.22 -18.01
N ASP A 453 52.01 12.71 -18.86
CA ASP A 453 53.29 12.10 -18.49
C ASP A 453 54.41 13.14 -18.71
N ASP A 454 54.51 14.07 -17.78
CA ASP A 454 55.35 15.28 -17.88
C ASP A 454 55.96 15.73 -16.54
N ASN A 455 56.10 14.80 -15.59
CA ASN A 455 56.57 15.06 -14.23
C ASN A 455 55.81 16.20 -13.52
N ASN A 456 54.48 16.16 -13.59
CA ASN A 456 53.60 17.14 -12.97
C ASN A 456 53.89 18.59 -13.46
N ASN A 457 54.06 18.74 -14.77
CA ASN A 457 54.34 20.01 -15.43
C ASN A 457 55.59 20.73 -14.89
N GLN A 458 56.64 19.99 -14.50
CA GLN A 458 57.90 20.54 -13.98
C GLN A 458 58.51 21.60 -14.91
N ASP A 459 58.39 21.40 -16.22
CA ASP A 459 58.94 22.27 -17.26
C ASP A 459 58.03 23.47 -17.61
N GLY A 460 56.83 23.55 -17.06
CA GLY A 460 55.86 24.61 -17.39
C GLY A 460 55.34 24.59 -18.83
N LYS A 461 55.55 23.49 -19.57
CA LYS A 461 55.21 23.35 -21.00
C LYS A 461 53.78 22.85 -21.25
N ARG A 462 53.07 22.38 -20.23
CA ARG A 462 51.71 21.87 -20.38
C ARG A 462 50.77 22.99 -20.84
N PRO A 463 50.02 22.83 -21.94
CA PRO A 463 49.05 23.83 -22.36
C PRO A 463 47.88 23.89 -21.36
N THR A 464 47.20 25.04 -21.33
CA THR A 464 46.03 25.24 -20.47
C THR A 464 44.78 24.49 -20.94
N LYS A 465 44.77 24.04 -22.21
CA LYS A 465 43.69 23.26 -22.81
C LYS A 465 44.19 22.35 -23.93
N ILE A 466 43.45 21.29 -24.20
CA ILE A 466 43.59 20.44 -25.39
C ILE A 466 42.27 20.40 -26.15
N LYS A 467 42.31 19.95 -27.41
CA LYS A 467 41.11 19.69 -28.20
C LYS A 467 41.00 18.19 -28.51
N VAL A 468 40.03 17.54 -27.88
CA VAL A 468 39.68 16.13 -28.12
C VAL A 468 38.66 16.05 -29.23
N LYS A 469 38.88 15.16 -30.20
CA LYS A 469 38.03 14.93 -31.36
C LYS A 469 37.32 13.59 -31.22
N LEU A 470 36.04 13.55 -31.53
CA LEU A 470 35.25 12.33 -31.66
C LEU A 470 35.12 11.99 -33.14
N LEU A 471 35.47 10.75 -33.50
CA LEU A 471 35.33 10.23 -34.85
C LEU A 471 34.25 9.15 -34.87
N ALA A 472 33.34 9.24 -35.85
CA ALA A 472 32.38 8.20 -36.19
C ALA A 472 32.80 7.56 -37.51
N ASP A 473 33.07 6.26 -37.51
CA ASP A 473 33.53 5.51 -38.69
C ASP A 473 34.73 6.19 -39.39
N GLY A 474 35.66 6.73 -38.58
CA GLY A 474 36.87 7.39 -39.06
C GLY A 474 36.69 8.85 -39.52
N LYS A 475 35.49 9.45 -39.40
CA LYS A 475 35.25 10.87 -39.71
C LYS A 475 35.01 11.67 -38.45
N GLU A 476 35.68 12.81 -38.31
CA GLU A 476 35.43 13.75 -37.21
C GLU A 476 33.97 14.23 -37.23
N VAL A 477 33.25 14.03 -36.12
CA VAL A 477 31.83 14.40 -35.97
C VAL A 477 31.59 15.40 -34.84
N ALA A 478 32.51 15.47 -33.87
CA ALA A 478 32.46 16.45 -32.79
C ALA A 478 33.87 16.70 -32.26
N SER A 479 34.05 17.79 -31.52
CA SER A 479 35.26 18.03 -30.72
C SER A 479 34.90 18.77 -29.44
N LYS A 480 35.78 18.66 -28.43
CA LYS A 480 35.61 19.27 -27.11
C LYS A 480 36.95 19.82 -26.63
N GLU A 481 36.94 21.05 -26.12
CA GLU A 481 38.08 21.58 -25.38
C GLU A 481 38.05 21.02 -23.95
N VAL A 482 39.20 20.54 -23.47
CA VAL A 482 39.34 19.95 -22.14
C VAL A 482 40.46 20.67 -21.41
N THR A 483 40.18 21.08 -20.18
CA THR A 483 41.09 21.85 -19.33
C THR A 483 41.37 21.15 -18.01
N GLU A 484 42.26 21.73 -17.21
CA GLU A 484 42.49 21.28 -15.83
C GLU A 484 41.26 21.51 -14.93
N GLN A 485 40.44 22.54 -15.20
CA GLN A 485 39.21 22.81 -14.44
C GLN A 485 38.18 21.67 -14.61
N ASP A 486 38.20 21.00 -15.77
CA ASP A 486 37.38 19.82 -16.05
C ASP A 486 37.93 18.54 -15.38
N GLY A 487 39.01 18.66 -14.60
CA GLY A 487 39.76 17.54 -14.05
C GLY A 487 40.35 16.64 -15.12
N TRP A 488 40.60 17.17 -16.32
CA TRP A 488 41.05 16.42 -17.49
C TRP A 488 40.12 15.26 -17.88
N LYS A 489 38.80 15.44 -17.70
CA LYS A 489 37.75 14.47 -18.08
C LYS A 489 36.89 15.02 -19.19
N TYR A 490 36.37 14.14 -20.05
CA TYR A 490 35.42 14.51 -21.10
C TYR A 490 34.37 13.44 -21.35
N SER A 491 33.23 13.90 -21.90
CA SER A 491 32.13 13.08 -22.36
C SER A 491 31.59 13.62 -23.69
N PHE A 492 31.15 12.71 -24.55
CA PHE A 492 30.28 12.95 -25.69
C PHE A 492 29.03 12.11 -25.50
N ASP A 493 27.91 12.77 -25.22
CA ASP A 493 26.67 12.13 -24.79
C ASP A 493 25.63 12.09 -25.92
N ASN A 494 24.67 11.18 -25.82
CA ASN A 494 23.53 11.03 -26.74
C ASN A 494 23.90 10.74 -28.20
N LEU A 495 24.99 10.00 -28.41
CA LEU A 495 25.47 9.61 -29.73
C LEU A 495 24.62 8.47 -30.29
N ASP A 496 24.28 8.51 -31.57
CA ASP A 496 23.55 7.43 -32.22
C ASP A 496 24.38 6.14 -32.19
N LYS A 497 23.81 5.03 -31.70
CA LYS A 497 24.51 3.74 -31.77
C LYS A 497 24.56 3.19 -33.20
N TYR A 498 23.53 3.49 -34.00
CA TYR A 498 23.37 2.96 -35.34
C TYR A 498 23.17 4.08 -36.37
N LYS A 499 23.71 3.87 -37.57
CA LYS A 499 23.43 4.67 -38.76
C LYS A 499 23.07 3.74 -39.91
N ASP A 500 21.93 3.97 -40.54
CA ASP A 500 21.40 3.14 -41.63
C ASP A 500 21.35 1.63 -41.28
N GLY A 501 21.04 1.31 -40.01
CA GLY A 501 20.95 -0.06 -39.50
C GLY A 501 22.28 -0.75 -39.21
N LYS A 502 23.42 -0.05 -39.34
CA LYS A 502 24.76 -0.55 -38.97
C LYS A 502 25.28 0.16 -37.73
N GLU A 503 25.98 -0.55 -36.85
CA GLU A 503 26.57 0.03 -35.64
C GLU A 503 27.71 0.98 -35.99
N ILE A 504 27.70 2.17 -35.40
CA ILE A 504 28.72 3.21 -35.63
C ILE A 504 29.94 2.90 -34.77
N LYS A 505 31.13 2.87 -35.39
CA LYS A 505 32.38 2.72 -34.64
C LYS A 505 32.89 4.08 -34.18
N TYR A 506 32.73 4.38 -32.89
CA TYR A 506 33.28 5.58 -32.28
C TYR A 506 34.72 5.39 -31.81
N THR A 507 35.59 6.34 -32.17
CA THR A 507 36.97 6.47 -31.68
C THR A 507 37.27 7.92 -31.30
N ILE A 508 38.34 8.14 -30.55
CA ILE A 508 38.82 9.50 -30.22
C ILE A 508 40.12 9.81 -30.95
N ASP A 509 40.41 11.10 -31.08
CA ASP A 509 41.73 11.62 -31.44
C ASP A 509 41.99 12.94 -30.68
N GLU A 510 43.24 13.42 -30.71
CA GLU A 510 43.64 14.70 -30.12
C GLU A 510 44.36 15.58 -31.15
N GLU A 511 44.05 16.87 -31.17
CA GLU A 511 44.83 17.84 -31.92
C GLU A 511 46.28 17.88 -31.42
N VAL A 512 47.24 18.01 -32.34
CA VAL A 512 48.67 17.92 -32.01
C VAL A 512 49.03 18.94 -30.93
N VAL A 513 49.55 18.44 -29.81
CA VAL A 513 50.08 19.27 -28.73
C VAL A 513 51.59 19.42 -28.93
N ALA A 514 52.04 20.64 -29.21
CA ALA A 514 53.46 20.93 -29.43
C ALA A 514 54.31 20.50 -28.22
N GLY A 515 55.40 19.77 -28.47
CA GLY A 515 56.30 19.28 -27.43
C GLY A 515 55.87 17.97 -26.76
N TYR A 516 54.77 17.36 -27.18
CA TYR A 516 54.25 16.11 -26.62
C TYR A 516 54.02 15.05 -27.70
N THR A 517 54.14 13.79 -27.31
CA THR A 517 53.65 12.63 -28.08
C THR A 517 52.34 12.14 -27.46
N LYS A 518 51.31 11.92 -28.28
CA LYS A 518 50.02 11.40 -27.83
C LYS A 518 49.95 9.88 -27.94
N GLU A 519 49.24 9.27 -27.00
CA GLU A 519 48.84 7.86 -26.99
C GLU A 519 47.34 7.75 -26.69
N ILE A 520 46.65 6.86 -27.40
CA ILE A 520 45.20 6.63 -27.26
C ILE A 520 44.97 5.17 -26.85
N ASN A 521 44.33 4.96 -25.69
CA ASN A 521 43.93 3.64 -25.22
C ASN A 521 42.40 3.62 -24.97
N GLY A 522 41.66 2.99 -25.89
CA GLY A 522 40.21 3.05 -25.93
C GLY A 522 39.74 4.50 -26.10
N TYR A 523 39.15 5.06 -25.05
CA TYR A 523 38.70 6.45 -25.00
C TYR A 523 39.56 7.35 -24.11
N ASN A 524 40.71 6.88 -23.63
CA ASN A 524 41.62 7.68 -22.80
C ASN A 524 42.82 8.18 -23.61
N LEU A 525 43.28 9.39 -23.28
CA LEU A 525 44.41 10.08 -23.90
C LEU A 525 45.57 10.21 -22.91
N THR A 526 46.78 9.94 -23.36
CA THR A 526 48.01 10.24 -22.62
C THR A 526 48.90 11.13 -23.47
N ASN A 527 49.39 12.25 -22.93
CA ASN A 527 50.47 13.02 -23.56
C ASN A 527 51.77 12.87 -22.78
N LYS A 528 52.80 12.42 -23.47
CA LYS A 528 54.16 12.29 -22.94
C LYS A 528 55.05 13.41 -23.44
N LEU A 529 55.69 14.12 -22.51
CA LEU A 529 56.60 15.22 -22.85
C LEU A 529 57.81 14.69 -23.64
N LEU A 530 58.14 15.35 -24.75
CA LEU A 530 59.33 15.02 -25.53
C LEU A 530 60.62 15.40 -24.77
N PRO A 531 61.68 14.59 -24.86
CA PRO A 531 62.96 14.90 -24.21
C PRO A 531 63.56 16.21 -24.77
N PRO A 532 64.32 16.97 -23.96
CA PRO A 532 65.01 18.16 -24.44
C PRO A 532 66.04 17.79 -25.51
N PRO A 533 66.27 18.67 -26.51
CA PRO A 533 67.34 18.47 -27.48
C PRO A 533 68.72 18.42 -26.79
N PRO A 534 69.68 17.63 -27.28
CA PRO A 534 70.99 17.48 -26.65
C PRO A 534 71.75 18.82 -26.63
N THR A 535 72.37 19.13 -25.48
CA THR A 535 73.21 20.32 -25.29
C THR A 535 74.59 20.11 -25.96
N PRO A 536 75.12 21.07 -26.75
CA PRO A 536 76.44 20.91 -27.35
C PRO A 536 77.57 20.94 -26.32
N GLU A 537 78.49 19.98 -26.41
CA GLU A 537 79.63 19.78 -25.49
C GLU A 537 80.75 20.81 -25.77
N GLN A 538 81.24 21.51 -24.73
CA GLN A 538 82.43 22.37 -24.81
C GLN A 538 83.68 21.58 -24.37
N LYS A 539 84.74 21.59 -25.19
CA LYS A 539 86.07 21.05 -24.83
C LYS A 539 87.06 22.19 -24.59
N GLU A 540 87.75 22.15 -23.46
CA GLU A 540 88.85 23.06 -23.15
C GLU A 540 90.16 22.53 -23.74
N VAL A 541 90.95 23.38 -24.38
CA VAL A 541 92.27 23.02 -24.92
C VAL A 541 93.32 23.94 -24.30
N GLN A 542 94.31 23.34 -23.65
CA GLN A 542 95.43 24.07 -23.05
C GLN A 542 96.70 23.86 -23.87
N PHE A 543 97.51 24.92 -23.98
CA PHE A 543 98.76 24.93 -24.74
C PHE A 543 99.84 25.64 -23.93
N SER A 544 101.09 25.19 -24.04
CA SER A 544 102.27 25.90 -23.53
C SER A 544 103.29 26.11 -24.65
N LYS A 545 104.01 27.24 -24.62
CA LYS A 545 105.09 27.54 -25.57
C LYS A 545 106.42 27.60 -24.84
N VAL A 546 107.34 26.74 -25.25
CA VAL A 546 108.71 26.69 -24.71
C VAL A 546 109.75 27.02 -25.79
N ASN A 547 110.96 27.40 -25.36
CA ASN A 547 112.13 27.54 -26.23
C ASN A 547 112.82 26.17 -26.46
N LEU A 548 113.88 26.13 -27.29
CA LEU A 548 114.63 24.89 -27.57
C LEU A 548 115.30 24.27 -26.32
N GLY A 549 115.48 25.06 -25.25
CA GLY A 549 115.98 24.61 -23.96
C GLY A 549 114.88 24.25 -22.95
N GLY A 550 113.61 24.20 -23.36
CA GLY A 550 112.48 23.79 -22.51
C GLY A 550 111.94 24.85 -21.56
N LYS A 551 112.43 26.09 -21.59
CA LYS A 551 111.93 27.19 -20.74
C LYS A 551 110.70 27.84 -21.38
N GLU A 552 109.67 28.09 -20.58
CA GLU A 552 108.46 28.77 -21.03
C GLU A 552 108.74 30.18 -21.55
N ILE A 553 108.06 30.53 -22.64
CA ILE A 553 108.14 31.84 -23.28
C ILE A 553 106.82 32.57 -23.02
N ALA A 554 106.89 33.62 -22.19
CA ALA A 554 105.75 34.48 -21.95
C ALA A 554 105.42 35.36 -23.17
N GLY A 555 104.15 35.66 -23.38
CA GLY A 555 103.68 36.61 -24.41
C GLY A 555 103.50 36.03 -25.82
N ALA A 556 103.62 34.72 -26.01
CA ALA A 556 103.32 34.08 -27.30
C ALA A 556 101.83 34.20 -27.63
N LYS A 557 101.50 34.70 -28.83
CA LYS A 557 100.13 34.72 -29.35
C LYS A 557 99.83 33.40 -30.03
N ILE A 558 98.94 32.60 -29.45
CA ILE A 558 98.46 31.33 -30.01
C ILE A 558 97.04 31.56 -30.52
N GLN A 559 96.79 31.20 -31.77
CA GLN A 559 95.44 31.19 -32.34
C GLN A 559 95.01 29.74 -32.51
N ILE A 560 93.89 29.38 -31.90
CA ILE A 560 93.22 28.11 -32.19
C ILE A 560 92.43 28.34 -33.47
N LEU A 561 92.77 27.59 -34.52
CA LEU A 561 91.96 27.53 -35.73
C LEU A 561 90.99 26.36 -35.57
N LYS A 562 89.73 26.60 -35.90
CA LYS A 562 88.70 25.57 -35.96
C LYS A 562 88.50 25.28 -37.45
N ASP A 563 88.76 24.05 -37.85
CA ASP A 563 88.47 23.59 -39.22
C ASP A 563 86.96 23.51 -39.46
#